data_AF-A0A934W9B8-F1
#
_entry.id   AF-A0A934W9B8-F1
#
_cell.length_a   1.000
_cell.length_b   1.000
_cell.length_c   1.000
_cell.angle_alpha   90.00
_cell.angle_beta   90.00
_cell.angle_gamma   90.00
#
_symmetry.space_group_name_H-M   'P 1'
#
loop_
_entity.id
_entity.type
_entity.pdbx_description
1 polymer ?
#
loop_
_entity_poly.entity_id
_entity_poly.type
_entity_poly.pdbx_seq_one_letter_code
_entity_poly.pdbx_strand_id
1 'polypeptide(L)'
;MKRAEIILVKLTNGDAALFVNADAVLSSETSEKGTDPAKVAPYLAKALGVEFQTLELAAPAEPEDWSWNDVYALIPDSYKATEAVQVFQGYFGYEGTQLNVEFQAPVGATVAEKDAAFMAALAQQADIDYHAVGESSQALVAGKAGAECARCGSHMEGDYCSDEICPYSEWPQRVPLQELEAERADGLRKRYGVLPRVRVYAEVHDDSHFKKEEFDAAPWFAQATEEQIINLHGIGWKGDEPSDVVAEFFEKSNRGIADLFAFCRATHTTRNHVGFECSVDEDSAMDWLKLHRPGLWAQLV
;
A
#
# COMPACT_ATOMS: atom_id res chain seq x y z
N MET A 1 -3.99 3.99 -16.04
CA MET A 1 -5.30 4.39 -16.63
C MET A 1 -5.01 5.22 -17.86
N LYS A 2 -5.58 4.89 -19.03
CA LYS A 2 -5.38 5.68 -20.26
C LYS A 2 -5.77 7.14 -20.01
N ARG A 3 -4.89 8.09 -20.37
CA ARG A 3 -5.21 9.51 -20.23
C ARG A 3 -6.37 9.84 -21.17
N ALA A 4 -7.45 10.43 -20.63
CA ALA A 4 -8.62 10.73 -21.43
C ALA A 4 -8.28 11.69 -22.58
N GLU A 5 -8.67 11.33 -23.78
CA GLU A 5 -8.60 12.15 -24.97
C GLU A 5 -9.93 12.85 -25.18
N ILE A 6 -9.90 14.17 -25.45
CA ILE A 6 -11.10 14.94 -25.78
C ILE A 6 -10.90 15.66 -27.11
N ILE A 7 -11.75 15.34 -28.08
CA ILE A 7 -11.74 15.97 -29.41
C ILE A 7 -13.11 16.56 -29.70
N LEU A 8 -13.17 17.86 -29.93
CA LEU A 8 -14.34 18.54 -30.47
C LEU A 8 -14.23 18.58 -31.99
N VAL A 9 -15.09 17.87 -32.70
CA VAL A 9 -15.19 17.93 -34.15
C VAL A 9 -16.31 18.90 -34.54
N LYS A 10 -16.01 19.80 -35.47
CA LYS A 10 -16.97 20.68 -36.13
C LYS A 10 -17.01 20.37 -37.61
N LEU A 11 -18.19 20.05 -38.12
CA LEU A 11 -18.43 19.80 -39.54
C LEU A 11 -18.78 21.10 -40.26
N THR A 12 -18.45 21.17 -41.55
CA THR A 12 -18.75 22.35 -42.39
C THR A 12 -20.24 22.66 -42.55
N ASN A 13 -21.12 21.69 -42.30
CA ASN A 13 -22.58 21.88 -42.30
C ASN A 13 -23.11 22.50 -41.00
N GLY A 14 -22.25 22.76 -40.00
CA GLY A 14 -22.60 23.33 -38.71
C GLY A 14 -22.82 22.30 -37.60
N ASP A 15 -22.80 21.01 -37.91
CA ASP A 15 -22.87 19.95 -36.90
C ASP A 15 -21.59 19.86 -36.09
N ALA A 16 -21.71 19.41 -34.85
CA ALA A 16 -20.58 19.20 -33.97
C ALA A 16 -20.77 17.98 -33.10
N ALA A 17 -19.66 17.33 -32.75
CA ALA A 17 -19.62 16.28 -31.75
C ALA A 17 -18.40 16.39 -30.87
N LEU A 18 -18.57 16.01 -29.61
CA LEU A 18 -17.52 15.87 -28.63
C LEU A 18 -17.22 14.38 -28.46
N PHE A 19 -15.99 14.00 -28.76
CA PHE A 19 -15.48 12.66 -28.59
C PHE A 19 -14.65 12.55 -27.32
N VAL A 20 -14.82 11.45 -26.58
CA VAL A 20 -13.96 11.04 -25.48
C VAL A 20 -13.43 9.65 -25.76
N ASN A 21 -12.11 9.49 -25.94
CA ASN A 21 -11.47 8.19 -26.23
C ASN A 21 -12.13 7.39 -27.38
N ALA A 22 -12.51 8.05 -28.47
CA ALA A 22 -13.27 7.52 -29.63
C ALA A 22 -14.79 7.48 -29.51
N ASP A 23 -15.36 7.62 -28.31
CA ASP A 23 -16.82 7.60 -28.14
C ASP A 23 -17.41 9.00 -28.31
N ALA A 24 -18.40 9.14 -29.20
CA ALA A 24 -19.16 10.38 -29.34
C ALA A 24 -20.10 10.54 -28.13
N VAL A 25 -19.68 11.32 -27.13
CA VAL A 25 -20.43 11.48 -25.87
C VAL A 25 -21.50 12.57 -25.93
N LEU A 26 -21.40 13.47 -26.91
CA LEU A 26 -22.37 14.54 -27.14
C LEU A 26 -22.31 15.00 -28.60
N SER A 27 -23.45 15.07 -29.29
CA SER A 27 -23.55 15.66 -30.63
C SER A 27 -24.65 16.72 -30.71
N SER A 28 -24.58 17.58 -31.74
CA SER A 28 -25.63 18.55 -32.07
C SER A 28 -27.00 17.88 -32.22
N GLU A 29 -27.04 16.71 -32.84
CA GLU A 29 -28.26 15.93 -33.13
C GLU A 29 -28.89 15.29 -31.89
N THR A 30 -28.07 14.81 -30.95
CA THR A 30 -28.52 14.02 -29.79
C THR A 30 -28.80 14.88 -28.55
N SER A 31 -28.54 16.18 -28.61
CA SER A 31 -28.74 17.07 -27.47
C SER A 31 -30.23 17.42 -27.29
N GLU A 32 -30.92 16.75 -26.36
CA GLU A 32 -32.34 16.99 -26.03
C GLU A 32 -32.67 18.47 -25.66
N LYS A 33 -31.65 19.26 -25.32
CA LYS A 33 -31.78 20.67 -24.89
C LYS A 33 -31.03 21.66 -25.79
N GLY A 34 -30.55 21.26 -26.96
CA GLY A 34 -29.71 22.11 -27.81
C GLY A 34 -28.37 22.45 -27.15
N THR A 35 -27.82 21.51 -26.37
CA THR A 35 -26.55 21.67 -25.69
C THR A 35 -25.43 21.62 -26.71
N ASP A 36 -24.87 22.79 -27.02
CA ASP A 36 -23.75 22.94 -27.94
C ASP A 36 -22.49 22.20 -27.41
N PRO A 37 -21.98 21.18 -28.14
CA PRO A 37 -20.76 20.46 -27.76
C PRO A 37 -19.56 21.39 -27.53
N ALA A 38 -19.47 22.50 -28.26
CA ALA A 38 -18.40 23.47 -28.12
C ALA A 38 -18.41 24.20 -26.77
N LYS A 39 -19.59 24.33 -26.13
CA LYS A 39 -19.71 24.90 -24.78
C LYS A 39 -19.33 23.90 -23.71
N VAL A 40 -19.54 22.60 -23.93
CA VAL A 40 -19.28 21.53 -22.96
C VAL A 40 -17.80 21.13 -22.93
N ALA A 41 -17.14 21.11 -24.09
CA ALA A 41 -15.77 20.64 -24.24
C ALA A 41 -14.77 21.26 -23.22
N PRO A 42 -14.75 22.60 -22.98
CA PRO A 42 -13.82 23.20 -22.02
C PRO A 42 -14.09 22.78 -20.57
N TYR A 43 -15.35 22.57 -20.19
CA TYR A 43 -15.69 22.14 -18.84
C TYR A 43 -15.31 20.68 -18.61
N LEU A 44 -15.54 19.83 -19.61
CA LEU A 44 -15.16 18.42 -19.54
C LEU A 44 -13.64 18.26 -19.49
N ALA A 45 -12.90 19.00 -20.33
CA ALA A 45 -11.45 19.07 -20.33
C ALA A 45 -10.90 19.49 -18.95
N LYS A 46 -11.46 20.56 -18.38
CA LYS A 46 -11.10 21.02 -17.03
C LYS A 46 -11.41 19.98 -15.95
N ALA A 47 -12.56 19.30 -16.02
CA ALA A 47 -12.95 18.29 -15.05
C ALA A 47 -12.04 17.05 -15.10
N LEU A 48 -11.57 16.68 -16.29
CA LEU A 48 -10.69 15.53 -16.50
C LEU A 48 -9.19 15.87 -16.39
N GLY A 49 -8.82 17.14 -16.24
CA GLY A 49 -7.41 17.57 -16.15
C GLY A 49 -6.63 17.32 -17.45
N VAL A 50 -7.31 17.41 -18.60
CA VAL A 50 -6.72 17.20 -19.93
C VAL A 50 -6.99 18.41 -20.81
N GLU A 51 -6.11 18.64 -21.78
CA GLU A 51 -6.37 19.58 -22.86
C GLU A 51 -7.36 18.94 -23.85
N PHE A 52 -8.19 19.75 -24.50
CA PHE A 52 -9.02 19.28 -25.61
C PHE A 52 -8.59 19.91 -26.91
N GLN A 53 -8.81 19.18 -28.00
CA GLN A 53 -8.49 19.66 -29.35
C GLN A 53 -9.78 20.01 -30.09
N THR A 54 -9.72 21.01 -30.97
CA THR A 54 -10.83 21.33 -31.89
C THR A 54 -10.38 21.06 -33.31
N LEU A 55 -11.17 20.31 -34.06
CA LEU A 55 -10.91 19.95 -35.45
C LEU A 55 -12.09 20.34 -36.32
N GLU A 56 -11.81 20.98 -37.45
CA GLU A 56 -12.79 21.27 -38.48
C GLU A 56 -12.66 20.25 -39.61
N LEU A 57 -13.76 19.57 -39.94
CA LEU A 57 -13.82 18.55 -41.00
C LEU A 57 -14.93 18.87 -42.00
N ALA A 58 -14.76 18.40 -43.24
CA ALA A 58 -15.84 18.45 -44.22
C ALA A 58 -17.00 17.54 -43.76
N ALA A 59 -18.23 18.02 -43.89
CA ALA A 59 -19.41 17.19 -43.69
C ALA A 59 -19.42 16.03 -44.72
N PRO A 60 -19.79 14.80 -44.31
CA PRO A 60 -19.95 13.69 -45.25
C PRO A 60 -20.92 14.05 -46.39
N ALA A 61 -20.62 13.57 -47.61
CA ALA A 61 -21.36 13.94 -48.82
C ALA A 61 -22.80 13.40 -48.86
N GLU A 62 -23.08 12.34 -48.11
CA GLU A 62 -24.38 11.66 -48.06
C GLU A 62 -25.00 11.82 -46.67
N PRO A 63 -25.85 12.84 -46.44
CA PRO A 63 -26.32 13.21 -45.11
C PRO A 63 -27.24 12.18 -44.45
N GLU A 64 -27.74 11.19 -45.20
CA GLU A 64 -28.70 10.19 -44.69
C GLU A 64 -28.03 8.87 -44.22
N ASP A 65 -26.76 8.64 -44.55
CA ASP A 65 -26.10 7.32 -44.38
C ASP A 65 -24.79 7.37 -43.55
N TRP A 66 -24.45 8.51 -42.93
CA TRP A 66 -23.24 8.66 -42.13
C TRP A 66 -23.51 8.60 -40.63
N SER A 67 -22.50 8.21 -39.87
CA SER A 67 -22.50 8.20 -38.41
C SER A 67 -21.29 8.95 -37.83
N TRP A 68 -21.38 9.33 -36.56
CA TRP A 68 -20.23 9.94 -35.87
C TRP A 68 -19.01 9.01 -35.80
N ASN A 69 -19.18 7.69 -35.96
CA ASN A 69 -18.06 6.75 -36.08
C ASN A 69 -17.30 6.93 -37.40
N ASP A 70 -18.01 7.21 -38.50
CA ASP A 70 -17.40 7.49 -39.80
C ASP A 70 -16.61 8.79 -39.75
N VAL A 71 -17.15 9.82 -39.10
CA VAL A 71 -16.45 11.08 -38.85
C VAL A 71 -15.21 10.87 -37.98
N TYR A 72 -15.30 10.04 -36.94
CA TYR A 72 -14.15 9.72 -36.09
C TYR A 72 -13.01 9.02 -36.87
N ALA A 73 -13.36 8.14 -37.81
CA ALA A 73 -12.39 7.47 -38.67
C ALA A 73 -11.59 8.45 -39.55
N LEU A 74 -12.18 9.61 -39.92
CA LEU A 74 -11.54 10.66 -40.70
C LEU A 74 -10.59 11.55 -39.89
N ILE A 75 -10.63 11.49 -38.55
CA ILE A 75 -9.71 12.25 -37.70
C ILE A 75 -8.28 11.75 -37.95
N PRO A 76 -7.30 12.62 -38.26
CA PRO A 76 -5.93 12.18 -38.48
C PRO A 76 -5.32 11.58 -37.21
N ASP A 77 -4.49 10.55 -37.35
CA ASP A 77 -3.89 9.85 -36.19
C ASP A 77 -2.98 10.73 -35.33
N SER A 78 -2.53 11.88 -35.84
CA SER A 78 -1.80 12.89 -35.05
C SER A 78 -2.68 13.62 -34.03
N TYR A 79 -3.99 13.61 -34.24
CA TYR A 79 -4.99 14.15 -33.30
C TYR A 79 -5.50 13.07 -32.35
N LYS A 80 -5.36 11.79 -32.73
CA LYS A 80 -5.64 10.64 -31.89
C LYS A 80 -4.48 10.44 -30.93
N ALA A 81 -4.77 10.18 -29.65
CA ALA A 81 -3.76 9.85 -28.66
C ALA A 81 -3.07 8.53 -29.04
N THR A 82 -1.96 8.62 -29.77
CA THR A 82 -1.04 7.51 -30.00
C THR A 82 -0.12 7.44 -28.80
N GLU A 83 -0.46 6.58 -27.84
CA GLU A 83 0.48 6.26 -26.76
C GLU A 83 1.69 5.62 -27.41
N ALA A 84 2.85 6.27 -27.32
CA ALA A 84 4.10 5.62 -27.64
C ALA A 84 4.22 4.41 -26.72
N VAL A 85 4.26 3.21 -27.29
CA VAL A 85 4.39 1.95 -26.55
C VAL A 85 5.83 1.45 -26.63
N GLN A 86 6.30 0.87 -25.53
CA GLN A 86 7.53 0.08 -25.48
C GLN A 86 7.18 -1.40 -25.40
N VAL A 87 7.97 -2.21 -26.10
CA VAL A 87 7.87 -3.67 -26.04
C VAL A 87 8.77 -4.17 -24.91
N PHE A 88 8.21 -5.01 -24.05
CA PHE A 88 8.89 -5.63 -22.92
C PHE A 88 8.83 -7.14 -23.06
N GLN A 89 9.84 -7.81 -22.50
CA GLN A 89 9.86 -9.26 -22.36
C GLN A 89 9.89 -9.60 -20.87
N GLY A 90 8.92 -10.42 -20.45
CA GLY A 90 8.83 -10.98 -19.10
C GLY A 90 8.74 -12.49 -19.16
N TYR A 91 8.73 -13.14 -18.00
CA TYR A 91 8.49 -14.58 -17.92
C TYR A 91 7.59 -14.93 -16.75
N PHE A 92 6.78 -15.97 -16.92
CA PHE A 92 6.01 -16.63 -15.87
C PHE A 92 6.62 -18.00 -15.57
N GLY A 93 6.93 -18.27 -14.31
CA GLY A 93 7.51 -19.54 -13.86
C GLY A 93 6.53 -20.35 -13.01
N TYR A 94 6.32 -21.63 -13.34
CA TYR A 94 5.53 -22.56 -12.54
C TYR A 94 6.16 -23.96 -12.57
N GLU A 95 6.43 -24.55 -11.39
CA GLU A 95 7.01 -25.90 -11.24
C GLU A 95 8.24 -26.17 -12.14
N GLY A 96 9.13 -25.18 -12.28
CA GLY A 96 10.34 -25.30 -13.08
C GLY A 96 10.13 -25.12 -14.60
N THR A 97 8.90 -24.85 -15.04
CA THR A 97 8.58 -24.46 -16.42
C THR A 97 8.56 -22.94 -16.52
N GLN A 98 9.19 -22.39 -17.56
CA GLN A 98 9.23 -20.95 -17.85
C GLN A 98 8.49 -20.65 -19.15
N LEU A 99 7.50 -19.77 -19.08
CA LEU A 99 6.80 -19.21 -20.23
C LEU A 99 7.27 -17.77 -20.43
N ASN A 100 7.93 -17.49 -21.56
CA ASN A 100 8.32 -16.12 -21.90
C ASN A 100 7.14 -15.41 -22.57
N VAL A 101 6.84 -14.20 -22.12
CA VAL A 101 5.74 -13.38 -22.63
C VAL A 101 6.29 -12.04 -23.08
N GLU A 102 6.03 -11.71 -24.34
CA GLU A 102 6.26 -10.38 -24.87
C GLU A 102 4.97 -9.55 -24.70
N PHE A 103 5.10 -8.33 -24.20
CA PHE A 103 3.97 -7.46 -23.92
C PHE A 103 4.32 -5.99 -24.19
N GLN A 104 3.29 -5.17 -24.43
CA GLN A 104 3.46 -3.75 -24.71
C GLN A 104 2.94 -2.92 -23.53
N ALA A 105 3.67 -1.88 -23.15
CA ALA A 105 3.21 -0.89 -22.17
C ALA A 105 3.56 0.53 -22.62
N PRO A 106 2.84 1.57 -22.17
CA PRO A 106 3.15 2.95 -22.52
C PRO A 106 4.58 3.36 -22.14
N VAL A 107 5.18 4.25 -22.92
CA VAL A 107 6.48 4.88 -22.60
C VAL A 107 6.35 5.60 -21.26
N GLY A 108 7.23 5.26 -20.32
CA GLY A 108 7.20 5.81 -18.97
C GLY A 108 6.20 5.13 -18.02
N ALA A 109 5.57 4.02 -18.44
CA ALA A 109 4.66 3.24 -17.59
C ALA A 109 5.29 2.90 -16.24
N THR A 110 4.49 3.06 -15.19
CA THR A 110 4.83 2.63 -13.83
C THR A 110 5.00 1.11 -13.76
N VAL A 111 5.58 0.61 -12.67
CA VAL A 111 5.72 -0.83 -12.45
C VAL A 111 4.35 -1.52 -12.47
N ALA A 112 3.36 -0.97 -11.76
CA ALA A 112 2.01 -1.52 -11.72
C ALA A 112 1.33 -1.57 -13.11
N GLU A 113 1.56 -0.58 -13.96
CA GLU A 113 1.03 -0.57 -15.34
C GLU A 113 1.71 -1.60 -16.24
N LYS A 114 3.01 -1.83 -16.03
CA LYS A 114 3.73 -2.92 -16.72
C LYS A 114 3.27 -4.29 -16.24
N ASP A 115 3.06 -4.47 -14.95
CA ASP A 115 2.56 -5.73 -14.38
C ASP A 115 1.16 -6.06 -14.89
N ALA A 116 0.28 -5.05 -14.95
CA ALA A 116 -1.06 -5.20 -15.52
C ALA A 116 -1.00 -5.58 -17.01
N ALA A 117 -0.14 -4.93 -17.79
CA ALA A 117 0.06 -5.24 -19.21
C ALA A 117 0.64 -6.65 -19.42
N PHE A 118 1.57 -7.08 -18.56
CA PHE A 118 2.12 -8.44 -18.58
C PHE A 118 1.04 -9.49 -18.29
N MET A 119 0.23 -9.29 -17.24
CA MET A 119 -0.86 -10.22 -16.90
C MET A 119 -1.91 -10.31 -18.00
N ALA A 120 -2.24 -9.18 -18.65
CA ALA A 120 -3.14 -9.16 -19.80
C ALA A 120 -2.57 -9.94 -21.00
N ALA A 121 -1.27 -9.80 -21.29
CA ALA A 121 -0.61 -10.55 -22.35
C ALA A 121 -0.52 -12.05 -22.02
N LEU A 122 -0.24 -12.39 -20.77
CA LEU A 122 -0.20 -13.77 -20.29
C LEU A 122 -1.56 -14.45 -20.42
N ALA A 123 -2.65 -13.75 -20.09
CA ALA A 123 -4.02 -14.25 -20.24
C ALA A 123 -4.43 -14.48 -21.72
N GLN A 124 -3.76 -13.87 -22.69
CA GLN A 124 -4.00 -14.13 -24.12
C GLN A 124 -3.22 -15.34 -24.66
N GLN A 125 -2.09 -15.69 -24.04
CA GLN A 125 -1.21 -16.76 -24.53
C GLN A 125 -1.51 -18.12 -23.89
N ALA A 126 -2.12 -18.12 -22.73
CA ALA A 126 -2.50 -19.31 -22.02
C ALA A 126 -4.01 -19.30 -21.81
N ASP A 127 -4.63 -20.47 -21.92
CA ASP A 127 -6.04 -20.73 -21.60
C ASP A 127 -6.23 -20.65 -20.07
N ILE A 128 -5.82 -19.52 -19.49
CA ILE A 128 -5.90 -19.25 -18.06
C ILE A 128 -7.31 -18.73 -17.84
N ASP A 129 -8.19 -19.63 -17.44
CA ASP A 129 -9.50 -19.31 -16.89
C ASP A 129 -9.31 -18.58 -15.55
N TYR A 130 -9.06 -17.27 -15.64
CA TYR A 130 -9.06 -16.40 -14.48
C TYR A 130 -10.50 -16.18 -14.02
N HIS A 131 -10.90 -16.92 -12.99
CA HIS A 131 -12.14 -16.69 -12.28
C HIS A 131 -11.85 -15.92 -10.99
N ALA A 132 -12.30 -14.68 -10.90
CA ALA A 132 -12.34 -13.95 -9.63
C ALA A 132 -13.32 -14.66 -8.69
N VAL A 133 -12.81 -15.42 -7.72
CA VAL A 133 -13.62 -16.24 -6.81
C VAL A 133 -14.23 -15.43 -5.65
N GLY A 134 -14.06 -14.10 -5.65
CA GLY A 134 -14.61 -13.16 -4.68
C GLY A 134 -13.68 -11.99 -4.40
N GLU A 135 -14.24 -10.90 -3.85
CA GLU A 135 -13.47 -9.81 -3.26
C GLU A 135 -13.21 -10.14 -1.79
N SER A 136 -11.95 -10.36 -1.45
CA SER A 136 -11.49 -10.52 -0.06
C SER A 136 -10.68 -9.29 0.31
N SER A 137 -11.22 -8.44 1.18
CA SER A 137 -10.45 -7.42 1.87
C SER A 137 -9.70 -8.09 3.02
N GLN A 138 -8.47 -8.54 2.75
CA GLN A 138 -7.50 -8.82 3.80
C GLN A 138 -6.73 -7.54 4.07
N ALA A 139 -6.65 -7.13 5.33
CA ALA A 139 -5.56 -6.27 5.76
C ALA A 139 -4.27 -6.98 5.31
N LEU A 140 -3.40 -6.27 4.58
CA LEU A 140 -2.06 -6.75 4.23
C LEU A 140 -1.34 -7.09 5.53
N VAL A 141 -1.43 -8.34 5.96
CA VAL A 141 -0.50 -8.90 6.93
C VAL A 141 0.79 -9.00 6.14
N ALA A 142 1.74 -8.13 6.48
CA ALA A 142 3.07 -8.09 5.89
C ALA A 142 3.56 -9.53 5.73
N GLY A 143 3.80 -9.93 4.47
CA GLY A 143 4.34 -11.24 4.15
C GLY A 143 5.60 -11.47 4.97
N LYS A 144 5.74 -12.68 5.53
CA LYS A 144 6.93 -13.14 6.24
C LYS A 144 8.20 -12.58 5.57
N ALA A 145 8.82 -11.60 6.22
CA ALA A 145 10.18 -11.18 5.90
C ALA A 145 11.07 -12.43 5.88
N GLY A 146 12.04 -12.47 4.96
CA GLY A 146 13.12 -13.44 5.07
C GLY A 146 13.67 -13.43 6.49
N ALA A 147 14.06 -14.59 7.02
CA ALA A 147 14.50 -14.72 8.42
C ALA A 147 15.72 -13.83 8.76
N GLU A 148 16.36 -13.22 7.76
CA GLU A 148 17.62 -12.51 7.83
C GLU A 148 17.52 -11.12 7.17
N CYS A 149 18.25 -10.17 7.73
CA CYS A 149 18.32 -8.79 7.30
C CYS A 149 19.09 -8.63 5.98
N ALA A 150 18.52 -7.91 5.01
CA ALA A 150 19.13 -7.74 3.68
C ALA A 150 20.47 -6.96 3.69
N ARG A 151 20.75 -6.22 4.77
CA ARG A 151 22.02 -5.48 4.92
C ARG A 151 23.10 -6.27 5.65
N CYS A 152 22.78 -6.88 6.79
CA CYS A 152 23.79 -7.42 7.70
C CYS A 152 23.66 -8.94 7.97
N GLY A 153 22.59 -9.58 7.51
CA GLY A 153 22.34 -11.01 7.75
C GLY A 153 21.84 -11.35 9.16
N SER A 154 21.75 -10.36 10.07
CA SER A 154 21.16 -10.57 11.40
C SER A 154 19.69 -10.97 11.32
N HIS A 155 19.18 -11.63 12.35
CA HIS A 155 17.79 -12.08 12.37
C HIS A 155 16.79 -10.90 12.34
N MET A 156 15.58 -11.16 11.86
CA MET A 156 14.53 -10.14 11.71
C MET A 156 13.53 -10.15 12.87
N GLU A 157 13.15 -8.96 13.34
CA GLU A 157 12.02 -8.69 14.24
C GLU A 157 10.88 -8.06 13.42
N GLY A 158 10.06 -8.91 12.79
CA GLY A 158 9.08 -8.44 11.80
C GLY A 158 9.77 -7.86 10.57
N ASP A 159 9.49 -6.59 10.25
CA ASP A 159 10.13 -5.88 9.14
C ASP A 159 11.48 -5.21 9.53
N TYR A 160 11.89 -5.30 10.79
CA TYR A 160 13.06 -4.59 11.33
C TYR A 160 14.22 -5.55 11.62
N CYS A 161 15.44 -5.05 11.49
CA CYS A 161 16.65 -5.77 11.86
C CYS A 161 16.83 -5.81 13.37
N SER A 162 17.20 -6.97 13.93
CA SER A 162 17.52 -7.12 15.35
C SER A 162 18.84 -6.47 15.78
N ASP A 163 19.80 -6.34 14.85
CA ASP A 163 21.07 -5.66 15.12
C ASP A 163 20.85 -4.15 15.21
N GLU A 164 20.96 -3.59 16.41
CA GLU A 164 20.69 -2.18 16.71
C GLU A 164 21.58 -1.21 15.93
N ILE A 165 22.77 -1.64 15.51
CA ILE A 165 23.73 -0.82 14.76
C ILE A 165 23.36 -0.79 13.26
N CYS A 166 22.52 -1.71 12.80
CA CYS A 166 22.01 -1.72 11.44
C CYS A 166 20.95 -0.63 11.24
N PRO A 167 20.99 0.22 10.19
CA PRO A 167 19.95 1.21 9.94
C PRO A 167 18.54 0.63 9.71
N TYR A 168 18.44 -0.67 9.39
CA TYR A 168 17.17 -1.37 9.35
C TYR A 168 16.61 -1.74 10.74
N SER A 169 17.33 -1.44 11.83
CA SER A 169 16.79 -1.59 13.19
C SER A 169 15.71 -0.54 13.48
N GLU A 170 15.87 0.65 12.88
CA GLU A 170 14.94 1.78 13.01
C GLU A 170 13.95 1.88 11.85
N TRP A 171 14.22 1.24 10.71
CA TRP A 171 13.37 1.34 9.52
C TRP A 171 13.09 -0.02 8.90
N PRO A 172 11.89 -0.24 8.33
CA PRO A 172 11.56 -1.52 7.76
C PRO A 172 12.41 -1.81 6.50
N GLN A 173 12.73 -3.09 6.24
CA GLN A 173 13.56 -3.55 5.11
C GLN A 173 13.07 -3.06 3.73
N ARG A 174 11.78 -2.70 3.62
CA ARG A 174 11.20 -2.16 2.38
C ARG A 174 11.67 -0.76 2.01
N VAL A 175 12.32 -0.03 2.93
CA VAL A 175 12.92 1.28 2.62
C VAL A 175 14.32 1.05 2.02
N PRO A 176 14.63 1.55 0.80
CA PRO A 176 15.95 1.38 0.22
C PRO A 176 17.02 2.05 1.08
N LEU A 177 18.15 1.37 1.27
CA LEU A 177 19.21 1.87 2.15
C LEU A 177 19.73 3.26 1.76
N GLN A 178 19.83 3.53 0.45
CA GLN A 178 20.24 4.83 -0.08
C GLN A 178 19.32 5.97 0.36
N GLU A 179 18.03 5.68 0.58
CA GLU A 179 17.06 6.68 1.00
C GLU A 179 17.06 6.90 2.52
N LEU A 180 17.38 5.86 3.31
CA LEU A 180 17.62 6.01 4.74
C LEU A 180 18.76 6.99 5.05
N GLU A 181 19.78 7.01 4.19
CA GLU A 181 20.95 7.90 4.34
C GLU A 181 20.69 9.32 3.80
N ALA A 182 19.82 9.45 2.79
CA ALA A 182 19.63 10.70 2.06
C ALA A 182 18.42 11.54 2.54
N GLU A 183 17.41 10.91 3.15
CA GLU A 183 16.11 11.54 3.38
C GLU A 183 15.74 11.59 4.86
N ARG A 184 15.09 12.69 5.27
CA ARG A 184 14.56 12.83 6.63
C ARG A 184 13.34 11.93 6.84
N ALA A 185 13.08 11.56 8.10
CA ALA A 185 11.98 10.67 8.48
C ALA A 185 10.61 11.08 7.90
N ASP A 186 10.30 12.38 7.85
CA ASP A 186 9.05 12.88 7.28
C ASP A 186 8.92 12.60 5.77
N GLY A 187 10.03 12.66 5.02
CA GLY A 187 10.07 12.37 3.59
C GLY A 187 9.84 10.88 3.34
N LEU A 188 10.53 10.03 4.11
CA LEU A 188 10.34 8.57 4.08
C LEU A 188 8.91 8.17 4.44
N ARG A 189 8.31 8.82 5.44
CA ARG A 189 6.90 8.62 5.79
C ARG A 189 5.96 8.95 4.65
N LYS A 190 6.14 10.11 4.01
CA LYS A 190 5.30 10.55 2.91
C LYS A 190 5.43 9.64 1.69
N ARG A 191 6.62 9.13 1.41
CA ARG A 191 6.91 8.30 0.23
C ARG A 191 6.47 6.85 0.41
N TYR A 192 6.80 6.24 1.56
CA TYR A 192 6.60 4.81 1.79
C TYR A 192 5.42 4.49 2.70
N GLY A 193 4.78 5.49 3.30
CA GLY A 193 3.73 5.26 4.29
C GLY A 193 4.24 4.54 5.55
N VAL A 194 5.53 4.63 5.84
CA VAL A 194 6.16 3.96 7.00
C VAL A 194 6.61 4.97 8.04
N LEU A 195 6.66 4.53 9.28
CA LEU A 195 7.24 5.31 10.36
C LEU A 195 8.52 4.63 10.81
N PRO A 196 9.49 5.40 11.35
CA PRO A 196 10.60 4.79 12.06
C PRO A 196 10.03 3.96 13.22
N ARG A 197 10.75 2.90 13.59
CA ARG A 197 10.44 2.07 14.75
C ARG A 197 10.46 2.97 15.98
N VAL A 198 9.28 3.21 16.54
CA VAL A 198 9.16 3.73 17.90
C VAL A 198 9.11 2.51 18.81
N ARG A 199 10.11 2.38 19.69
CA ARG A 199 10.14 1.30 20.67
C ARG A 199 9.23 1.67 21.83
N VAL A 200 8.60 0.66 22.42
CA VAL A 200 7.96 0.78 23.72
C VAL A 200 8.81 -0.02 24.69
N TYR A 201 9.52 0.67 25.58
CA TYR A 201 10.44 0.00 26.50
C TYR A 201 9.64 -0.75 27.56
N ALA A 202 10.01 -2.00 27.82
CA ALA A 202 9.43 -2.79 28.88
C ALA A 202 10.51 -3.62 29.58
N GLU A 203 10.28 -3.93 30.85
CA GLU A 203 11.10 -4.83 31.64
C GLU A 203 10.21 -5.91 32.25
N VAL A 204 10.72 -7.14 32.32
CA VAL A 204 10.15 -8.20 33.14
C VAL A 204 11.22 -8.72 34.10
N HIS A 205 10.86 -8.91 35.35
CA HIS A 205 11.74 -9.50 36.36
C HIS A 205 10.99 -10.53 37.20
N ASP A 206 11.71 -11.48 37.79
CA ASP A 206 11.10 -12.33 38.82
C ASP A 206 10.94 -11.56 40.14
N ASP A 207 10.07 -12.01 41.05
CA ASP A 207 9.79 -11.29 42.32
C ASP A 207 11.03 -11.13 43.22
N SER A 208 12.05 -11.99 43.03
CA SER A 208 13.32 -11.90 43.77
C SER A 208 14.35 -11.01 43.05
N HIS A 209 14.00 -10.42 41.90
CA HIS A 209 14.86 -9.64 41.01
C HIS A 209 16.18 -10.37 40.64
N PHE A 210 16.17 -11.70 40.64
CA PHE A 210 17.36 -12.49 40.33
C PHE A 210 17.63 -12.56 38.82
N LYS A 211 16.56 -12.60 38.03
CA LYS A 211 16.48 -12.55 36.58
C LYS A 211 15.66 -11.34 36.19
N LYS A 212 16.14 -10.65 35.16
CA LYS A 212 15.43 -9.57 34.49
C LYS A 212 15.72 -9.62 33.01
N GLU A 213 14.78 -9.15 32.20
CA GLU A 213 14.91 -9.01 30.76
C GLU A 213 14.25 -7.69 30.33
N GLU A 214 14.98 -6.92 29.52
CA GLU A 214 14.47 -5.70 28.89
C GLU A 214 14.07 -6.02 27.45
N PHE A 215 12.94 -5.49 26.97
CA PHE A 215 12.42 -5.81 25.65
C PHE A 215 11.60 -4.66 25.04
N ASP A 216 11.42 -4.70 23.72
CA ASP A 216 10.55 -3.79 22.98
C ASP A 216 9.13 -4.36 22.91
N ALA A 217 8.20 -3.74 23.63
CA ALA A 217 6.79 -4.09 23.68
C ALA A 217 5.97 -3.55 22.48
N ALA A 218 6.55 -2.77 21.57
CA ALA A 218 5.83 -2.22 20.42
C ALA A 218 5.06 -3.28 19.58
N PRO A 219 5.59 -4.51 19.36
CA PRO A 219 4.83 -5.58 18.71
C PRO A 219 3.53 -5.97 19.43
N TRP A 220 3.50 -5.94 20.77
CA TRP A 220 2.27 -6.18 21.52
C TRP A 220 1.28 -5.04 21.33
N PHE A 221 1.73 -3.78 21.42
CA PHE A 221 0.91 -2.59 21.18
C PHE A 221 0.31 -2.56 19.77
N ALA A 222 1.04 -3.04 18.77
CA ALA A 222 0.57 -3.10 17.39
C ALA A 222 -0.69 -3.97 17.25
N GLN A 223 -0.74 -5.12 17.93
CA GLN A 223 -1.86 -6.07 17.84
C GLN A 223 -2.92 -5.94 18.95
N ALA A 224 -2.58 -5.34 20.09
CA ALA A 224 -3.46 -5.25 21.25
C ALA A 224 -4.75 -4.49 20.92
N THR A 225 -5.86 -4.86 21.56
CA THR A 225 -7.12 -4.10 21.46
C THR A 225 -7.02 -2.78 22.22
N GLU A 226 -7.91 -1.83 21.93
CA GLU A 226 -7.97 -0.57 22.70
C GLU A 226 -8.26 -0.86 24.19
N GLU A 227 -9.17 -1.80 24.47
CA GLU A 227 -9.51 -2.22 25.84
C GLU A 227 -8.29 -2.76 26.61
N GLN A 228 -7.44 -3.58 25.98
CA GLN A 228 -6.22 -4.09 26.62
C GLN A 228 -5.25 -2.96 26.99
N ILE A 229 -5.08 -1.98 26.11
CA ILE A 229 -4.20 -0.83 26.35
C ILE A 229 -4.80 0.09 27.43
N ILE A 230 -6.13 0.30 27.43
CA ILE A 230 -6.83 1.06 28.46
C ILE A 230 -6.66 0.39 29.83
N ASN A 231 -6.79 -0.93 29.91
CA ASN A 231 -6.59 -1.68 31.14
C ASN A 231 -5.14 -1.59 31.64
N LEU A 232 -4.16 -1.70 30.72
CA LEU A 232 -2.75 -1.52 31.04
C LEU A 232 -2.43 -0.10 31.55
N HIS A 233 -2.98 0.94 30.90
CA HIS A 233 -2.88 2.31 31.38
C HIS A 233 -3.56 2.49 32.74
N GLY A 234 -4.71 1.85 32.96
CA GLY A 234 -5.49 1.93 34.19
C GLY A 234 -4.75 1.40 35.43
N ILE A 235 -3.81 0.48 35.26
CA ILE A 235 -2.93 -0.02 36.33
C ILE A 235 -1.62 0.78 36.45
N GLY A 236 -1.44 1.85 35.67
CA GLY A 236 -0.21 2.64 35.65
C GLY A 236 0.96 1.91 34.98
N TRP A 237 0.65 1.11 33.96
CA TRP A 237 1.63 0.42 33.09
C TRP A 237 2.44 -0.70 33.76
N LYS A 238 2.08 -1.15 34.97
CA LYS A 238 2.84 -2.17 35.71
C LYS A 238 2.04 -2.84 36.82
N GLY A 239 2.55 -3.96 37.31
CA GLY A 239 2.23 -4.51 38.64
C GLY A 239 0.93 -5.30 38.75
N ASP A 240 0.29 -5.64 37.64
CA ASP A 240 -0.94 -6.46 37.64
C ASP A 240 -1.07 -7.29 36.34
N GLU A 241 -2.08 -8.13 36.27
CA GLU A 241 -2.34 -9.05 35.15
C GLU A 241 -2.25 -8.38 33.75
N PRO A 242 -2.78 -7.16 33.52
CA PRO A 242 -2.63 -6.49 32.22
C PRO A 242 -1.18 -6.27 31.76
N SER A 243 -0.24 -6.02 32.70
CA SER A 243 1.19 -5.90 32.34
C SER A 243 1.83 -7.26 32.08
N ASP A 244 1.43 -8.30 32.81
CA ASP A 244 1.99 -9.65 32.63
C ASP A 244 1.67 -10.21 31.23
N VAL A 245 0.45 -9.95 30.74
CA VAL A 245 0.03 -10.30 29.36
C VAL A 245 0.96 -9.70 28.30
N VAL A 246 1.60 -8.56 28.57
CA VAL A 246 2.59 -7.97 27.66
C VAL A 246 3.81 -8.88 27.57
N ALA A 247 4.39 -9.30 28.69
CA ALA A 247 5.54 -10.21 28.71
C ALA A 247 5.18 -11.59 28.14
N GLU A 248 4.00 -12.12 28.46
CA GLU A 248 3.52 -13.42 27.98
C GLU A 248 3.44 -13.51 26.45
N PHE A 249 3.06 -12.42 25.79
CA PHE A 249 3.05 -12.35 24.33
C PHE A 249 4.41 -12.66 23.71
N PHE A 250 5.51 -12.31 24.40
CA PHE A 250 6.87 -12.51 23.91
C PHE A 250 7.51 -13.84 24.32
N GLU A 251 6.85 -14.70 25.11
CA GLU A 251 7.45 -15.96 25.59
C GLU A 251 8.00 -16.83 24.44
N LYS A 252 7.31 -16.85 23.30
CA LYS A 252 7.72 -17.70 22.15
C LYS A 252 8.77 -17.05 21.25
N SER A 253 8.94 -15.74 21.32
CA SER A 253 9.79 -14.95 20.41
C SER A 253 11.02 -14.33 21.08
N ASN A 254 11.00 -14.16 22.41
CA ASN A 254 12.11 -13.65 23.19
C ASN A 254 12.65 -14.75 24.12
N ARG A 255 13.88 -15.19 23.86
CA ARG A 255 14.54 -16.26 24.64
C ARG A 255 14.78 -15.88 26.09
N GLY A 256 15.12 -14.63 26.40
CA GLY A 256 15.34 -14.17 27.76
C GLY A 256 14.07 -14.27 28.61
N ILE A 257 12.93 -13.86 28.04
CA ILE A 257 11.61 -14.01 28.66
C ILE A 257 11.25 -15.48 28.83
N ALA A 258 11.47 -16.32 27.81
CA ALA A 258 11.23 -17.76 27.90
C ALA A 258 12.04 -18.41 29.03
N ASP A 259 13.32 -18.03 29.17
CA ASP A 259 14.23 -18.53 30.21
C ASP A 259 13.85 -18.01 31.61
N LEU A 260 13.25 -16.82 31.71
CA LEU A 260 12.69 -16.27 32.95
C LEU A 260 11.43 -17.04 33.36
N PHE A 261 10.49 -17.24 32.45
CA PHE A 261 9.26 -17.98 32.74
C PHE A 261 9.50 -19.46 33.05
N ALA A 262 10.46 -20.09 32.35
CA ALA A 262 10.90 -21.44 32.68
C ALA A 262 11.47 -21.52 34.11
N PHE A 263 12.19 -20.50 34.55
CA PHE A 263 12.66 -20.39 35.93
C PHE A 263 11.50 -20.25 36.93
N CYS A 264 10.59 -19.30 36.74
CA CYS A 264 9.43 -19.11 37.63
C CYS A 264 8.63 -20.42 37.76
N ARG A 265 8.27 -21.07 36.64
CA ARG A 265 7.57 -22.37 36.64
C ARG A 265 8.31 -23.48 37.38
N ALA A 266 9.63 -23.54 37.28
CA ALA A 266 10.41 -24.54 38.00
C ALA A 266 10.34 -24.33 39.53
N THR A 267 10.24 -23.07 39.99
CA THR A 267 10.12 -22.76 41.41
C THR A 267 8.73 -23.06 42.00
N HIS A 268 7.68 -23.19 41.17
CA HIS A 268 6.32 -23.48 41.64
C HIS A 268 6.20 -24.83 42.37
N THR A 269 7.13 -25.75 42.14
CA THR A 269 7.21 -27.05 42.83
C THR A 269 7.96 -26.99 44.15
N THR A 270 8.50 -25.82 44.51
CA THR A 270 9.31 -25.58 45.71
C THR A 270 8.53 -24.77 46.75
N ARG A 271 9.07 -24.70 47.98
CA ARG A 271 8.50 -23.84 49.04
C ARG A 271 8.69 -22.34 48.79
N ASN A 272 9.53 -21.97 47.82
CA ASN A 272 9.86 -20.60 47.45
C ASN A 272 9.33 -20.36 46.04
N HIS A 273 8.00 -20.36 45.88
CA HIS A 273 7.36 -19.98 44.62
C HIS A 273 7.74 -18.54 44.28
N VAL A 274 8.29 -18.33 43.10
CA VAL A 274 8.67 -17.01 42.58
C VAL A 274 7.78 -16.69 41.39
N GLY A 275 7.00 -15.61 41.50
CA GLY A 275 6.25 -15.03 40.39
C GLY A 275 7.14 -14.17 39.51
N PHE A 276 6.51 -13.36 38.68
CA PHE A 276 7.19 -12.33 37.90
C PHE A 276 6.30 -11.10 37.86
N GLU A 277 6.91 -9.96 37.54
CA GLU A 277 6.23 -8.71 37.31
C GLU A 277 6.76 -8.12 36.00
N CYS A 278 5.83 -7.62 35.18
CA CYS A 278 6.18 -6.83 34.02
C CYS A 278 5.85 -5.34 34.25
N SER A 279 6.68 -4.47 33.70
CA SER A 279 6.42 -3.04 33.63
C SER A 279 6.69 -2.52 32.23
N VAL A 280 5.84 -1.61 31.77
CA VAL A 280 5.97 -0.88 30.52
C VAL A 280 6.29 0.57 30.86
N ASP A 281 7.27 1.14 30.17
CA ASP A 281 7.63 2.54 30.30
C ASP A 281 6.52 3.42 29.72
N GLU A 282 5.94 4.25 30.59
CA GLU A 282 4.79 5.09 30.28
C GLU A 282 5.08 6.10 29.15
N ASP A 283 6.23 6.78 29.22
CA ASP A 283 6.57 7.83 28.27
C ASP A 283 6.69 7.26 26.85
N SER A 284 7.42 6.15 26.68
CA SER A 284 7.55 5.49 25.38
C SER A 284 6.25 4.85 24.89
N ALA A 285 5.42 4.29 25.78
CA ALA A 285 4.09 3.81 25.43
C ALA A 285 3.19 4.94 24.91
N MET A 286 3.18 6.08 25.60
CA MET A 286 2.37 7.23 25.23
C MET A 286 2.85 7.90 23.93
N ASP A 287 4.16 7.99 23.71
CA ASP A 287 4.73 8.46 22.44
C ASP A 287 4.37 7.54 21.27
N TRP A 288 4.42 6.23 21.48
CA TRP A 288 3.98 5.25 20.49
C TRP A 288 2.50 5.43 20.15
N LEU A 289 1.64 5.54 21.17
CA LEU A 289 0.19 5.73 20.99
C LEU A 289 -0.12 7.04 20.27
N LYS A 290 0.56 8.14 20.60
CA LYS A 290 0.39 9.42 19.94
C LYS A 290 0.63 9.33 18.44
N LEU A 291 1.60 8.52 18.04
CA LEU A 291 1.99 8.36 16.64
C LEU A 291 1.12 7.35 15.89
N HIS A 292 0.83 6.20 16.49
CA HIS A 292 0.21 5.05 15.83
C HIS A 292 -1.28 4.89 16.11
N ARG A 293 -1.77 5.37 17.25
CA ARG A 293 -3.17 5.28 17.69
C ARG A 293 -3.64 6.62 18.30
N PRO A 294 -3.61 7.73 17.53
CA PRO A 294 -3.84 9.08 18.07
C PRO A 294 -5.22 9.26 18.72
N GLY A 295 -6.24 8.52 18.24
CA GLY A 295 -7.58 8.53 18.85
C GLY A 295 -7.60 7.93 20.26
N LEU A 296 -6.89 6.82 20.47
CA LEU A 296 -6.75 6.20 21.79
C LEU A 296 -5.87 7.06 22.70
N TRP A 297 -4.74 7.56 22.18
CA TRP A 297 -3.88 8.49 22.94
C TRP A 297 -4.67 9.68 23.49
N ALA A 298 -5.53 10.30 22.66
CA ALA A 298 -6.35 11.43 23.07
C ALA A 298 -7.39 11.10 24.16
N GLN A 299 -7.74 9.82 24.35
CA GLN A 299 -8.64 9.38 25.42
C GLN A 299 -7.92 9.18 26.76
N LEU A 300 -6.61 8.95 26.73
CA LEU A 300 -5.82 8.61 27.92
C LEU A 300 -5.14 9.84 28.57
N VAL A 301 -5.11 10.98 27.87
CA VAL A 301 -4.50 12.25 28.34
C VAL A 301 -5.50 13.22 28.97
#